data_AF-A0AAW2M4A6-F1
#
_entry.id   AF-A0AAW2M4A6-F1
#
_cell.length_a   1.000
_cell.length_b   1.000
_cell.length_c   1.000
_cell.angle_alpha   90.00
_cell.angle_beta   90.00
_cell.angle_gamma   90.00
#
_symmetry.space_group_name_H-M   'P 1'
#
loop_
_entity.id
_entity.type
_entity.pdbx_description
1 polymer ?
#
loop_
_entity_poly.entity_id
_entity_poly.type
_entity_poly.pdbx_seq_one_letter_code
_entity_poly.pdbx_strand_id
1 'polypeptide(L)'
;MVEPNYLEKVLPKLVELKAVRIAPFSNRLAHAVPPYVQGLRCLCNFEALRFSEPIRMLAAKMVDRMVKNSSKSGGKYVSVHLRFEEDMVAFSCCIYDGGEEEKREMDIVRERSWRGKFRRRGRVIRPGANRVDGKCPLTPLEVGMMLRGMGFDNTTSLYVAAGKIYRVEKHMAPLKQMFPGLETKETLASPEELAPFMGHSSRLAALDYTVCLHSEVFVTTQGGNFPHFLVGHRRYFYEGHAKTIKPDKRKLAQLFDKPSIRWQDFKRQLQDMLRHNDVKGSELRKPSNSLYMYPMPDCMCRKSDARIEYSNTTKTT
;
A
#
# COMPACT_ATOMS: atom_id res chain seq x y z
N MET A 1 -12.68 22.24 -19.68
CA MET A 1 -11.93 23.08 -20.63
C MET A 1 -10.60 22.41 -20.88
N VAL A 2 -10.35 21.91 -22.10
CA VAL A 2 -8.98 21.61 -22.54
C VAL A 2 -8.29 22.97 -22.62
N GLU A 3 -7.17 23.17 -21.92
CA GLU A 3 -6.46 24.45 -21.96
C GLU A 3 -6.20 24.85 -23.42
N PRO A 4 -6.46 26.10 -23.83
CA PRO A 4 -6.20 26.63 -25.18
C PRO A 4 -4.79 26.29 -25.69
N ASN A 5 -3.84 26.11 -24.76
CA ASN A 5 -2.45 25.82 -25.00
C ASN A 5 -2.19 24.46 -25.70
N TYR A 6 -2.95 23.39 -25.44
CA TYR A 6 -2.63 22.08 -26.03
C TYR A 6 -2.96 22.00 -27.51
N LEU A 7 -4.20 22.34 -27.88
CA LEU A 7 -4.66 22.23 -29.28
C LEU A 7 -3.97 23.25 -30.19
N GLU A 8 -3.67 24.44 -29.68
CA GLU A 8 -3.10 25.52 -30.50
C GLU A 8 -1.56 25.47 -30.56
N LYS A 9 -0.87 25.05 -29.48
CA LYS A 9 0.60 25.13 -29.41
C LYS A 9 1.30 23.78 -29.38
N VAL A 10 0.72 22.78 -28.72
CA VAL A 10 1.37 21.48 -28.51
C VAL A 10 1.06 20.53 -29.66
N LEU A 11 -0.22 20.33 -30.00
CA LEU A 11 -0.65 19.37 -31.01
C LEU A 11 -0.02 19.61 -32.40
N PRO A 12 0.02 20.84 -32.96
CA PRO A 12 0.63 21.06 -34.27
C PRO A 12 2.10 20.65 -34.31
N LYS A 13 2.83 20.94 -33.22
CA LYS A 13 4.25 20.60 -33.09
C LYS A 13 4.48 19.10 -32.92
N LEU A 14 3.56 18.39 -32.24
CA LEU A 14 3.60 16.93 -32.17
C LEU A 14 3.39 16.28 -33.56
N VAL A 15 2.46 16.82 -34.35
CA VAL A 15 2.17 16.34 -35.72
C VAL A 15 3.36 16.60 -36.65
N GLU A 16 3.97 17.78 -36.57
CA GLU A 16 5.15 18.15 -37.35
C GLU A 16 6.35 17.24 -37.04
N LEU A 17 6.66 17.04 -35.76
CA LEU A 17 7.85 16.32 -35.32
C LEU A 17 7.75 14.79 -35.45
N LYS A 18 6.54 14.24 -35.63
CA LYS A 18 6.19 12.80 -35.76
C LYS A 18 6.51 11.92 -34.54
N ALA A 19 7.69 12.09 -33.93
CA ALA A 19 8.13 11.39 -32.74
C ALA A 19 8.67 12.40 -31.72
N VAL A 20 8.01 12.49 -30.56
CA VAL A 20 8.38 13.46 -29.51
C VAL A 20 8.55 12.72 -28.20
N ARG A 21 9.69 12.95 -27.53
CA ARG A 21 9.93 12.50 -26.16
C ARG A 21 9.58 13.62 -25.19
N ILE A 22 8.54 13.41 -24.39
CA ILE A 22 8.16 14.34 -23.33
C ILE A 22 8.85 13.93 -22.03
N ALA A 23 9.79 14.74 -21.53
CA ALA A 23 10.52 14.48 -20.29
C ALA A 23 10.84 15.80 -19.53
N PRO A 24 10.75 15.83 -18.19
CA PRO A 24 10.23 14.79 -17.31
C PRO A 24 8.69 14.75 -17.31
N PHE A 25 8.10 13.55 -17.37
CA PHE A 25 6.64 13.39 -17.23
C PHE A 25 6.24 13.48 -15.75
N SER A 26 6.38 14.67 -15.16
CA SER A 26 5.95 14.96 -13.79
C SER A 26 4.63 15.73 -13.73
N ASN A 27 4.15 16.24 -14.86
CA ASN A 27 2.89 16.96 -14.95
C ASN A 27 1.74 15.96 -14.99
N ARG A 28 1.18 15.68 -13.81
CA ARG A 28 -0.09 14.98 -13.68
C ARG A 28 -1.15 15.88 -14.30
N LEU A 29 -2.00 15.35 -15.18
CA LEU A 29 -3.21 16.08 -15.53
C LEU A 29 -3.97 16.45 -14.24
N ALA A 30 -4.65 17.59 -14.25
CA ALA A 30 -5.48 18.03 -13.14
C ALA A 30 -6.46 16.92 -12.68
N HIS A 31 -6.79 16.93 -11.38
CA HIS A 31 -7.80 16.03 -10.82
C HIS A 31 -9.22 16.41 -11.29
N ALA A 32 -9.45 17.67 -11.64
CA ALA A 32 -10.66 18.16 -12.28
C ALA A 32 -10.48 18.15 -13.80
N VAL A 33 -11.12 17.19 -14.47
CA VAL A 33 -11.21 17.11 -15.94
C VAL A 33 -12.66 16.81 -16.33
N PRO A 34 -13.06 17.01 -17.60
CA PRO A 34 -14.42 16.71 -18.04
C PRO A 34 -14.84 15.26 -17.72
N PRO A 35 -16.13 14.99 -17.46
CA PRO A 35 -16.62 13.66 -17.06
C PRO A 35 -16.21 12.53 -18.00
N TYR A 36 -16.26 12.75 -19.32
CA TYR A 36 -15.84 11.73 -20.29
C TYR A 36 -14.36 11.35 -20.17
N VAL A 37 -13.49 12.31 -19.80
CA VAL A 37 -12.06 12.07 -19.55
C VAL A 37 -11.88 11.29 -18.24
N GLN A 38 -12.69 11.58 -17.20
CA GLN A 38 -12.66 10.77 -15.98
C GLN A 38 -13.10 9.33 -16.24
N GLY A 39 -14.18 9.13 -17.00
CA GLY A 39 -14.63 7.80 -17.40
C GLY A 39 -13.55 7.00 -18.13
N LEU A 40 -12.84 7.64 -19.07
CA LEU A 40 -11.69 7.00 -19.73
C LEU A 40 -10.57 6.64 -18.76
N ARG A 41 -10.25 7.51 -17.79
CA ARG A 41 -9.24 7.20 -16.75
C ARG A 41 -9.64 6.03 -15.88
N CYS A 42 -10.92 5.93 -15.53
CA CYS A 42 -11.47 4.81 -14.76
C CYS A 42 -11.28 3.50 -15.54
N LEU A 43 -11.75 3.45 -16.78
CA LEU A 43 -11.60 2.29 -17.66
C LEU A 43 -10.13 1.92 -17.87
N CYS A 44 -9.27 2.90 -18.15
CA CYS A 44 -7.85 2.64 -18.31
C CYS A 44 -7.23 2.06 -17.03
N ASN A 45 -7.50 2.64 -15.87
CA ASN A 45 -6.83 2.26 -14.63
C ASN A 45 -7.32 0.93 -14.04
N PHE A 46 -8.63 0.66 -14.09
CA PHE A 46 -9.22 -0.49 -13.42
C PHE A 46 -9.53 -1.68 -14.35
N GLU A 47 -9.65 -1.46 -15.66
CA GLU A 47 -10.02 -2.53 -16.62
C GLU A 47 -8.92 -2.83 -17.64
N ALA A 48 -8.37 -1.79 -18.28
CA ALA A 48 -7.47 -1.96 -19.42
C ALA A 48 -6.02 -2.22 -19.02
N LEU A 49 -5.51 -1.55 -17.99
CA LEU A 49 -4.16 -1.77 -17.49
C LEU A 49 -4.08 -3.09 -16.74
N ARG A 50 -3.37 -4.05 -17.35
CA ARG A 50 -3.17 -5.39 -16.81
C ARG A 50 -1.68 -5.71 -16.75
N PHE A 51 -1.27 -6.47 -15.74
CA PHE A 51 0.09 -7.02 -15.73
C PHE A 51 0.30 -7.96 -16.91
N SER A 52 1.55 -8.15 -17.32
CA SER A 52 1.89 -9.09 -18.38
C SER A 52 1.52 -10.52 -17.99
N GLU A 53 1.30 -11.37 -18.99
CA GLU A 53 0.82 -12.73 -18.77
C GLU A 53 1.71 -13.56 -17.82
N PRO A 54 3.06 -13.52 -17.91
CA PRO A 54 3.91 -14.24 -16.95
C PRO A 54 3.66 -13.82 -15.49
N ILE A 55 3.45 -12.52 -15.23
CA ILE A 55 3.18 -12.01 -13.89
C ILE A 55 1.80 -12.50 -13.42
N ARG A 56 0.77 -12.37 -14.28
CA ARG A 56 -0.60 -12.81 -13.96
C ARG A 56 -0.65 -14.29 -13.62
N MET A 57 -0.01 -15.14 -14.43
CA MET A 57 -0.01 -16.59 -14.24
C MET A 57 0.62 -16.99 -12.91
N LEU A 58 1.80 -16.47 -12.57
CA LEU A 58 2.44 -16.81 -11.30
C LEU A 58 1.67 -16.22 -10.12
N ALA A 59 1.23 -14.96 -10.22
CA ALA A 59 0.48 -14.32 -9.16
C ALA A 59 -0.83 -15.05 -8.83
N ALA A 60 -1.56 -15.53 -9.85
CA ALA A 60 -2.75 -16.36 -9.65
C ALA A 60 -2.43 -17.65 -8.87
N LYS A 61 -1.36 -18.37 -9.25
CA LYS A 61 -0.89 -19.54 -8.50
C LYS A 61 -0.54 -19.21 -7.05
N MET A 62 0.11 -18.07 -6.80
CA MET A 62 0.44 -17.62 -5.45
C MET A 62 -0.82 -17.34 -4.63
N VAL A 63 -1.84 -16.72 -5.23
CA VAL A 63 -3.16 -16.51 -4.59
C VAL A 63 -3.80 -17.84 -4.25
N ASP A 64 -3.84 -18.80 -5.19
CA ASP A 64 -4.44 -20.13 -4.96
C ASP A 64 -3.74 -20.87 -3.82
N ARG A 65 -2.40 -20.82 -3.77
CA ARG A 65 -1.60 -21.39 -2.67
C ARG A 65 -1.91 -20.69 -1.36
N MET A 66 -2.00 -19.37 -1.34
CA MET A 66 -2.33 -18.60 -0.14
C MET A 66 -3.73 -18.96 0.39
N VAL A 67 -4.73 -19.05 -0.50
CA VAL A 67 -6.09 -19.47 -0.17
C VAL A 67 -6.10 -20.89 0.39
N LYS A 68 -5.40 -21.83 -0.26
CA LYS A 68 -5.28 -23.22 0.20
C LYS A 68 -4.63 -23.32 1.58
N ASN A 69 -3.55 -22.58 1.82
CA ASN A 69 -2.84 -22.55 3.10
C ASN A 69 -3.66 -21.84 4.19
N SER A 70 -4.66 -21.06 3.80
CA SER A 70 -5.60 -20.35 4.69
C SER A 70 -6.93 -21.10 4.90
N SER A 71 -6.93 -22.43 4.78
CA SER A 71 -8.15 -23.25 4.91
C SER A 71 -8.88 -23.07 6.25
N LYS A 72 -8.15 -22.84 7.35
CA LYS A 72 -8.72 -22.60 8.70
C LYS A 72 -9.61 -21.35 8.77
N SER A 73 -9.37 -20.38 7.90
CA SER A 73 -10.13 -19.13 7.78
C SER A 73 -11.00 -19.10 6.53
N GLY A 74 -11.30 -20.26 5.93
CA GLY A 74 -12.10 -20.37 4.71
C GLY A 74 -11.43 -19.71 3.50
N GLY A 75 -10.10 -19.74 3.43
CA GLY A 75 -9.32 -19.11 2.37
C GLY A 75 -9.02 -17.63 2.59
N LYS A 76 -9.48 -17.03 3.70
CA LYS A 76 -9.29 -15.61 3.99
C LYS A 76 -7.95 -15.36 4.66
N TYR A 77 -7.25 -14.32 4.23
CA TYR A 77 -5.97 -13.93 4.81
C TYR A 77 -5.83 -12.41 4.88
N VAL A 78 -4.92 -11.96 5.74
CA VAL A 78 -4.50 -10.57 5.85
C VAL A 78 -3.24 -10.39 5.02
N SER A 79 -3.15 -9.35 4.21
CA SER A 79 -1.91 -8.97 3.54
C SER A 79 -1.33 -7.70 4.15
N VAL A 80 -0.01 -7.65 4.31
CA VAL A 80 0.71 -6.51 4.88
C VAL A 80 1.76 -6.04 3.90
N HIS A 81 1.58 -4.82 3.37
CA HIS A 81 2.65 -4.10 2.69
C HIS A 81 3.58 -3.46 3.72
N LEU A 82 4.74 -4.08 3.91
CA LEU A 82 5.71 -3.74 4.95
C LEU A 82 6.93 -3.04 4.32
N ARG A 83 7.15 -1.78 4.71
CA ARG A 83 8.27 -0.96 4.21
C ARG A 83 9.38 -0.79 5.26
N PHE A 84 9.99 -1.91 5.64
CA PHE A 84 11.10 -1.98 6.59
C PHE A 84 12.42 -2.44 5.92
N GLU A 85 12.62 -2.02 4.67
CA GLU A 85 13.86 -2.27 3.92
C GLU A 85 14.98 -1.30 4.34
N GLU A 86 16.24 -1.69 4.07
CA GLU A 86 17.45 -0.93 4.47
C GLU A 86 17.40 0.54 4.02
N ASP A 87 16.93 0.82 2.80
CA ASP A 87 16.80 2.18 2.29
C ASP A 87 15.77 3.01 3.07
N MET A 88 14.64 2.41 3.43
CA MET A 88 13.58 3.05 4.20
C MET A 88 14.00 3.31 5.66
N VAL A 89 14.66 2.34 6.29
CA VAL A 89 15.23 2.46 7.63
C VAL A 89 16.25 3.60 7.64
N ALA A 90 17.22 3.59 6.73
CA ALA A 90 18.25 4.61 6.61
C ALA A 90 17.66 6.01 6.32
N PHE A 91 16.73 6.11 5.36
CA PHE A 91 16.13 7.38 4.96
C PHE A 91 15.34 8.04 6.08
N SER A 92 14.66 7.23 6.91
CA SER A 92 13.83 7.73 8.01
C SER A 92 14.63 8.41 9.12
N CYS A 93 15.94 8.14 9.21
CA CYS A 93 16.82 8.61 10.28
C CYS A 93 16.26 8.33 11.69
N CYS A 94 15.52 7.23 11.82
CA CYS A 94 15.05 6.73 13.09
C CYS A 94 16.10 5.81 13.72
N ILE A 95 15.97 5.58 15.02
CA ILE A 95 16.78 4.62 15.77
C ILE A 95 15.85 3.51 16.23
N TYR A 96 16.27 2.27 16.02
CA TYR A 96 15.61 1.06 16.47
C TYR A 96 16.48 0.37 17.53
N ASP A 97 16.45 -0.95 17.59
CA ASP A 97 17.04 -1.76 18.66
C ASP A 97 18.43 -2.33 18.30
N GLY A 98 19.11 -1.77 17.29
CA GLY A 98 20.47 -2.19 16.88
C GLY A 98 21.60 -1.31 17.42
N GLY A 99 21.31 -0.27 18.20
CA GLY A 99 22.31 0.53 18.91
C GLY A 99 23.31 1.26 18.00
N GLU A 100 24.56 1.40 18.45
CA GLU A 100 25.61 2.11 17.69
C GLU A 100 26.02 1.37 16.41
N GLU A 101 25.82 0.05 16.34
CA GLU A 101 26.09 -0.73 15.13
C GLU A 101 25.10 -0.35 14.01
N GLU A 102 23.79 -0.39 14.31
CA GLU A 102 22.75 0.06 13.38
C GLU A 102 22.98 1.50 12.94
N LYS A 103 23.32 2.39 13.87
CA LYS A 103 23.56 3.80 13.56
C LYS A 103 24.69 3.97 12.53
N ARG A 104 25.82 3.28 12.72
CA ARG A 104 26.95 3.31 11.78
C ARG A 104 26.57 2.73 10.42
N GLU A 105 25.87 1.60 10.42
CA GLU A 105 25.37 0.98 9.19
C GLU A 105 24.45 1.93 8.41
N MET A 106 23.47 2.53 9.09
CA MET A 106 22.54 3.49 8.49
C MET A 106 23.24 4.79 8.04
N ASP A 107 24.32 5.22 8.68
CA ASP A 107 25.16 6.34 8.21
C ASP A 107 25.85 5.99 6.88
N ILE A 108 26.40 4.77 6.75
CA ILE A 108 27.05 4.29 5.52
C ILE A 108 26.02 4.20 4.38
N VAL A 109 24.85 3.58 4.63
CA VAL A 109 23.77 3.48 3.65
C VAL A 109 23.31 4.88 3.21
N ARG A 110 23.15 5.81 4.15
CA ARG A 110 22.73 7.19 3.84
C ARG A 110 23.73 7.90 2.92
N GLU A 111 25.03 7.73 3.18
CA GLU A 111 26.07 8.34 2.37
C GLU A 111 26.11 7.71 0.96
N ARG A 112 26.10 6.37 0.89
CA ARG A 112 26.09 5.62 -0.38
C ARG A 112 24.90 6.00 -1.28
N SER A 113 23.70 6.09 -0.71
CA SER A 113 22.46 6.23 -1.48
C SER A 113 22.06 7.68 -1.79
N TRP A 114 22.48 8.66 -0.96
CA TRP A 114 22.06 10.06 -1.14
C TRP A 114 23.20 11.09 -1.09
N ARG A 115 24.48 10.67 -1.08
CA ARG A 115 25.68 11.51 -1.28
C ARG A 115 25.65 12.84 -0.51
N GLY A 116 25.98 12.79 0.78
CA GLY A 116 26.03 13.98 1.65
C GLY A 116 24.68 14.64 1.96
N LYS A 117 23.55 14.21 1.37
CA LYS A 117 22.20 14.78 1.63
C LYS A 117 21.87 14.89 3.13
N PHE A 118 22.30 13.94 3.94
CA PHE A 118 22.02 13.91 5.37
C PHE A 118 23.07 14.63 6.23
N ARG A 119 24.21 15.00 5.63
CA ARG A 119 25.33 15.71 6.27
C ARG A 119 25.43 17.18 5.86
N ARG A 120 24.47 17.69 5.07
CA ARG A 120 24.44 19.10 4.64
C ARG A 120 24.39 20.04 5.84
N ARG A 121 25.16 21.12 5.77
CA ARG A 121 25.17 22.17 6.80
C ARG A 121 23.75 22.67 7.07
N GLY A 122 23.38 22.77 8.34
CA GLY A 122 22.04 23.20 8.78
C GLY A 122 20.98 22.09 8.84
N ARG A 123 21.26 20.87 8.36
CA ARG A 123 20.35 19.74 8.54
C ARG A 123 20.55 19.08 9.90
N VAL A 124 19.52 19.13 10.73
CA VAL A 124 19.49 18.47 12.05
C VAL A 124 18.64 17.21 11.98
N ILE A 125 19.21 16.08 12.37
CA ILE A 125 18.50 14.80 12.47
C ILE A 125 17.97 14.66 13.90
N ARG A 126 16.67 14.46 14.06
CA ARG A 126 16.01 14.27 15.36
C ARG A 126 15.21 12.96 15.36
N PRO A 127 15.85 11.81 15.68
CA PRO A 127 15.22 10.49 15.55
C PRO A 127 13.94 10.34 16.38
N GLY A 128 13.94 10.82 17.63
CA GLY A 128 12.76 10.78 18.49
C GLY A 128 11.58 11.57 17.93
N ALA A 129 11.83 12.78 17.40
CA ALA A 129 10.79 13.57 16.75
C ALA A 129 10.26 12.88 15.49
N ASN A 130 11.12 12.25 14.68
CA ASN A 130 10.69 11.48 13.52
C ASN A 130 9.76 10.32 13.90
N ARG A 131 10.04 9.65 15.03
CA ARG A 131 9.19 8.58 15.57
C ARG A 131 7.82 9.10 15.99
N VAL A 132 7.78 10.12 16.84
CA VAL A 132 6.53 10.71 17.33
C VAL A 132 5.68 11.31 16.21
N ASP A 133 6.32 11.88 15.18
CA ASP A 133 5.64 12.41 13.99
C ASP A 133 5.07 11.31 13.06
N GLY A 134 5.36 10.04 13.35
CA GLY A 134 4.93 8.90 12.55
C GLY A 134 5.71 8.75 11.25
N LYS A 135 6.94 9.30 11.16
CA LYS A 135 7.78 9.21 9.95
C LYS A 135 8.53 7.89 9.87
N CYS A 136 8.84 7.27 11.01
CA CYS A 136 9.53 5.98 11.04
C CYS A 136 8.69 4.86 10.40
N PRO A 137 9.30 3.96 9.64
CA PRO A 137 8.82 2.60 9.42
C PRO A 137 8.40 1.90 10.72
N LEU A 138 7.31 1.13 10.63
CA LEU A 138 6.95 0.20 11.69
C LEU A 138 7.83 -1.05 11.56
N THR A 139 8.39 -1.51 12.68
CA THR A 139 9.10 -2.81 12.70
C THR A 139 8.09 -3.95 12.54
N PRO A 140 8.51 -5.15 12.09
CA PRO A 140 7.58 -6.28 12.02
C PRO A 140 7.01 -6.67 13.40
N LEU A 141 7.76 -6.45 14.49
CA LEU A 141 7.26 -6.59 15.87
C LEU A 141 6.10 -5.61 16.14
N GLU A 142 6.27 -4.32 15.84
CA GLU A 142 5.23 -3.30 16.03
C GLU A 142 3.98 -3.61 15.19
N VAL A 143 4.16 -4.08 13.96
CA VAL A 143 3.06 -4.55 13.10
C VAL A 143 2.34 -5.72 13.73
N GLY A 144 3.07 -6.71 14.25
CA GLY A 144 2.46 -7.87 14.89
C GLY A 144 1.68 -7.49 16.14
N MET A 145 2.25 -6.66 17.02
CA MET A 145 1.56 -6.14 18.21
C MET A 145 0.29 -5.36 17.85
N MET A 146 0.37 -4.52 16.81
CA MET A 146 -0.78 -3.79 16.28
C MET A 146 -1.89 -4.76 15.83
N LEU A 147 -1.55 -5.78 15.03
CA LEU A 147 -2.54 -6.76 14.55
C LEU A 147 -3.16 -7.56 15.71
N ARG A 148 -2.35 -8.00 16.67
CA ARG A 148 -2.82 -8.69 17.87
C ARG A 148 -3.79 -7.84 18.69
N GLY A 149 -3.47 -6.56 18.88
CA GLY A 149 -4.36 -5.64 19.59
C GLY A 149 -5.60 -5.24 18.79
N MET A 150 -5.56 -5.30 17.46
CA MET A 150 -6.75 -5.15 16.61
C MET A 150 -7.69 -6.37 16.66
N GLY A 151 -7.21 -7.51 17.16
CA GLY A 151 -8.00 -8.73 17.35
C GLY A 151 -7.66 -9.87 16.38
N PHE A 152 -6.64 -9.72 15.53
CA PHE A 152 -6.11 -10.83 14.76
C PHE A 152 -5.33 -11.76 15.68
N ASP A 153 -5.53 -13.07 15.55
CA ASP A 153 -4.89 -14.07 16.41
C ASP A 153 -3.88 -14.93 15.63
N ASN A 154 -3.33 -15.95 16.29
CA ASN A 154 -2.30 -16.82 15.71
C ASN A 154 -2.87 -17.81 14.68
N THR A 155 -4.19 -17.86 14.50
CA THR A 155 -4.85 -18.63 13.45
C THR A 155 -5.03 -17.82 12.16
N THR A 156 -4.80 -16.51 12.23
CA THR A 156 -4.86 -15.62 11.07
C THR A 156 -3.69 -15.87 10.12
N SER A 157 -3.99 -16.31 8.90
CA SER A 157 -2.99 -16.38 7.82
C SER A 157 -2.57 -14.97 7.38
N LEU A 158 -1.26 -14.76 7.27
CA LEU A 158 -0.67 -13.46 7.00
C LEU A 158 0.22 -13.54 5.77
N TYR A 159 -0.02 -12.71 4.76
CA TYR A 159 0.89 -12.54 3.64
C TYR A 159 1.68 -11.23 3.81
N VAL A 160 3.01 -11.28 3.72
CA VAL A 160 3.86 -10.08 3.81
C VAL A 160 4.44 -9.73 2.43
N ALA A 161 3.97 -8.60 1.90
CA ALA A 161 4.51 -7.96 0.71
C ALA A 161 5.61 -6.96 1.10
N ALA A 162 6.85 -7.28 0.77
CA ALA A 162 8.00 -6.44 1.08
C ALA A 162 9.18 -6.72 0.14
N GLY A 163 10.06 -5.71 0.00
CA GLY A 163 11.41 -5.92 -0.48
C GLY A 163 12.29 -6.67 0.54
N LYS A 164 13.61 -6.54 0.41
CA LYS A 164 14.55 -7.11 1.38
C LYS A 164 14.44 -6.36 2.71
N ILE A 165 13.80 -6.98 3.70
CA ILE A 165 13.68 -6.46 5.05
C ILE A 165 15.08 -6.34 5.68
N TYR A 166 15.34 -5.20 6.33
CA TYR A 166 16.57 -4.96 7.08
C TYR A 166 16.73 -6.03 8.18
N ARG A 167 17.90 -6.67 8.29
CA ARG A 167 18.22 -7.78 9.21
C ARG A 167 17.03 -8.75 9.38
N VAL A 168 16.61 -9.38 8.27
CA VAL A 168 15.34 -10.11 8.13
C VAL A 168 15.14 -11.18 9.21
N GLU A 169 16.18 -11.93 9.57
CA GLU A 169 16.13 -12.99 10.58
C GLU A 169 15.72 -12.42 11.95
N LYS A 170 16.36 -11.31 12.37
CA LYS A 170 16.07 -10.63 13.62
C LYS A 170 14.65 -10.05 13.61
N HIS A 171 14.33 -9.28 12.59
CA HIS A 171 13.12 -8.45 12.62
C HIS A 171 11.85 -9.21 12.27
N MET A 172 11.90 -10.23 11.41
CA MET A 172 10.69 -11.02 11.07
C MET A 172 10.36 -12.10 12.09
N ALA A 173 11.32 -12.53 12.93
CA ALA A 173 11.09 -13.60 13.90
C ALA A 173 9.90 -13.35 14.85
N PRO A 174 9.73 -12.16 15.48
CA PRO A 174 8.57 -11.90 16.33
C PRO A 174 7.24 -11.92 15.58
N LEU A 175 7.22 -11.44 14.33
CA LEU A 175 6.00 -11.44 13.53
C LEU A 175 5.58 -12.88 13.16
N LYS A 176 6.54 -13.72 12.77
CA LYS A 176 6.31 -15.16 12.53
C LYS A 176 5.85 -15.90 13.79
N GLN A 177 6.37 -15.53 14.96
CA GLN A 177 5.94 -16.12 16.23
C GLN A 177 4.48 -15.76 16.55
N MET A 178 4.06 -14.52 16.29
CA MET A 178 2.68 -14.07 16.51
C MET A 178 1.69 -14.63 15.48
N PHE A 179 2.15 -14.85 14.25
CA PHE A 179 1.37 -15.35 13.11
C PHE A 179 2.11 -16.51 12.42
N PRO A 180 1.96 -17.75 12.91
CA PRO A 180 2.66 -18.91 12.35
C PRO A 180 2.30 -19.22 10.89
N GLY A 181 1.10 -18.84 10.43
CA GLY A 181 0.68 -18.94 9.03
C GLY A 181 1.18 -17.79 8.15
N LEU A 182 2.35 -17.23 8.48
CA LEU A 182 2.95 -16.13 7.72
C LEU A 182 3.64 -16.66 6.48
N GLU A 183 3.23 -16.13 5.33
CA GLU A 183 3.74 -16.43 4.00
C GLU A 183 4.34 -15.17 3.36
N THR A 184 5.33 -15.36 2.50
CA THR A 184 5.93 -14.33 1.65
C THR A 184 5.95 -14.81 0.20
N LYS A 185 6.38 -13.95 -0.74
CA LYS A 185 6.55 -14.37 -2.13
C LYS A 185 7.49 -15.57 -2.28
N GLU A 186 8.54 -15.65 -1.46
CA GLU A 186 9.53 -16.74 -1.46
C GLU A 186 9.01 -18.04 -0.84
N THR A 187 7.95 -18.00 -0.03
CA THR A 187 7.32 -19.22 0.51
C THR A 187 6.17 -19.70 -0.38
N LEU A 188 5.51 -18.77 -1.09
CA LEU A 188 4.41 -19.09 -2.01
C LEU A 188 4.87 -19.47 -3.43
N ALA A 189 6.10 -19.19 -3.84
CA ALA A 189 6.63 -19.52 -5.16
C ALA A 189 8.03 -20.12 -5.06
N SER A 190 8.32 -21.10 -5.92
CA SER A 190 9.65 -21.71 -5.94
C SER A 190 10.72 -20.74 -6.48
N PRO A 191 12.00 -20.94 -6.17
CA PRO A 191 13.08 -20.15 -6.75
C PRO A 191 13.05 -20.14 -8.29
N GLU A 192 12.70 -21.26 -8.93
CA GLU A 192 12.59 -21.41 -10.38
C GLU A 192 11.41 -20.61 -10.95
N GLU A 193 10.26 -20.61 -10.26
CA GLU A 193 9.11 -19.79 -10.63
C GLU A 193 9.41 -18.29 -10.50
N LEU A 194 10.20 -17.89 -9.50
CA LEU A 194 10.58 -16.49 -9.26
C LEU A 194 11.70 -16.01 -10.18
N ALA A 195 12.58 -16.90 -10.65
CA ALA A 195 13.77 -16.55 -11.42
C ALA A 195 13.53 -15.56 -12.58
N PRO A 196 12.45 -15.65 -13.40
CA PRO A 196 12.19 -14.71 -14.50
C PRO A 196 11.90 -13.26 -14.06
N PHE A 197 11.56 -13.07 -12.78
CA PHE A 197 11.20 -11.78 -12.20
C PHE A 197 12.33 -11.18 -11.35
N MET A 198 13.34 -11.98 -11.01
CA MET A 198 14.50 -11.54 -10.23
C MET A 198 15.28 -10.44 -10.95
N GLY A 199 15.87 -9.53 -10.18
CA GLY A 199 16.54 -8.32 -10.71
C GLY A 199 15.58 -7.21 -11.16
N HIS A 200 14.27 -7.45 -11.21
CA HIS A 200 13.26 -6.47 -11.57
C HIS A 200 12.29 -6.21 -10.42
N SER A 201 12.62 -5.26 -9.55
CA SER A 201 11.81 -4.94 -8.35
C SER A 201 10.34 -4.63 -8.67
N SER A 202 10.06 -3.96 -9.80
CA SER A 202 8.70 -3.67 -10.23
C SER A 202 7.89 -4.91 -10.61
N ARG A 203 8.54 -5.94 -11.16
CA ARG A 203 7.87 -7.22 -11.50
C ARG A 203 7.56 -8.02 -10.26
N LEU A 204 8.49 -8.09 -9.30
CA LEU A 204 8.25 -8.72 -8.01
C LEU A 204 7.13 -8.01 -7.23
N ALA A 205 7.12 -6.68 -7.23
CA ALA A 205 6.04 -5.90 -6.64
C ALA A 205 4.68 -6.15 -7.33
N ALA A 206 4.65 -6.49 -8.63
CA ALA A 206 3.41 -6.82 -9.31
C ALA A 206 2.83 -8.18 -8.87
N LEU A 207 3.68 -9.15 -8.50
CA LEU A 207 3.24 -10.39 -7.87
C LEU A 207 2.61 -10.09 -6.50
N ASP A 208 3.34 -9.35 -5.65
CA ASP A 208 2.87 -8.92 -4.33
C ASP A 208 1.54 -8.15 -4.42
N TYR A 209 1.40 -7.28 -5.42
CA TYR A 209 0.20 -6.48 -5.66
C TYR A 209 -1.04 -7.36 -5.82
N THR A 210 -0.95 -8.41 -6.63
CA THR A 210 -2.09 -9.30 -6.92
C THR A 210 -2.46 -10.13 -5.68
N VAL A 211 -1.48 -10.66 -4.95
CA VAL A 211 -1.76 -11.37 -3.69
C VAL A 211 -2.40 -10.42 -2.67
N CYS A 212 -1.95 -9.16 -2.61
CA CYS A 212 -2.59 -8.18 -1.73
C CYS A 212 -3.97 -7.72 -2.23
N LEU A 213 -4.25 -7.76 -3.53
CA LEU A 213 -5.54 -7.40 -4.11
C LEU A 213 -6.63 -8.37 -3.65
N HIS A 214 -6.31 -9.66 -3.59
CA HIS A 214 -7.26 -10.73 -3.24
C HIS A 214 -7.38 -11.03 -1.73
N SER A 215 -6.66 -10.31 -0.87
CA SER A 215 -6.76 -10.52 0.58
C SER A 215 -8.08 -9.99 1.16
N GLU A 216 -8.53 -10.56 2.27
CA GLU A 216 -9.71 -10.07 3.00
C GLU A 216 -9.41 -8.69 3.61
N VAL A 217 -8.20 -8.52 4.16
CA VAL A 217 -7.74 -7.28 4.78
C VAL A 217 -6.39 -6.90 4.22
N PHE A 218 -6.26 -5.66 3.75
CA PHE A 218 -4.97 -5.10 3.33
C PHE A 218 -4.45 -4.12 4.37
N VAL A 219 -3.20 -4.28 4.80
CA VAL A 219 -2.52 -3.42 5.77
C VAL A 219 -1.37 -2.71 5.07
N THR A 220 -1.26 -1.39 5.25
CA THR A 220 -0.17 -0.62 4.67
C THR A 220 0.53 0.21 5.73
N THR A 221 1.82 -0.04 5.96
CA THR A 221 2.60 0.63 7.02
C THR A 221 3.23 1.95 6.56
N GLN A 222 3.27 2.18 5.25
CA GLN A 222 3.80 3.39 4.65
C GLN A 222 3.00 3.79 3.41
N GLY A 223 2.95 5.10 3.13
CA GLY A 223 2.40 5.59 1.87
C GLY A 223 3.31 5.27 0.68
N GLY A 224 2.85 5.60 -0.53
CA GLY A 224 3.60 5.40 -1.77
C GLY A 224 2.67 4.94 -2.89
N ASN A 225 3.24 4.69 -4.07
CA ASN A 225 2.45 4.31 -5.25
C ASN A 225 1.76 2.95 -5.07
N PHE A 226 2.45 1.96 -4.49
CA PHE A 226 1.89 0.62 -4.28
C PHE A 226 0.54 0.65 -3.52
N PRO A 227 0.47 1.17 -2.27
CA PRO A 227 -0.81 1.23 -1.58
C PRO A 227 -1.79 2.23 -2.20
N HIS A 228 -1.31 3.28 -2.86
CA HIS A 228 -2.17 4.26 -3.53
C HIS A 228 -3.05 3.60 -4.60
N PHE A 229 -2.44 2.83 -5.50
CA PHE A 229 -3.17 2.13 -6.56
C PHE A 229 -3.90 0.89 -6.05
N LEU A 230 -3.28 0.13 -5.14
CA LEU A 230 -3.88 -1.10 -4.62
C LEU A 230 -5.17 -0.84 -3.83
N VAL A 231 -5.20 0.20 -3.00
CA VAL A 231 -6.40 0.53 -2.21
C VAL A 231 -7.56 0.92 -3.12
N GLY A 232 -7.31 1.72 -4.16
CA GLY A 232 -8.37 2.06 -5.12
C GLY A 232 -8.83 0.85 -5.93
N HIS A 233 -7.90 -0.02 -6.36
CA HIS A 233 -8.24 -1.22 -7.11
C HIS A 233 -9.07 -2.19 -6.25
N ARG A 234 -8.68 -2.41 -5.00
CA ARG A 234 -9.49 -3.19 -4.05
C ARG A 234 -10.89 -2.60 -3.90
N ARG A 235 -11.03 -1.29 -3.70
CA ARG A 235 -12.36 -0.64 -3.59
C ARG A 235 -13.20 -0.83 -4.85
N TYR A 236 -12.59 -0.71 -6.02
CA TYR A 236 -13.27 -0.94 -7.30
C TYR A 236 -13.72 -2.41 -7.44
N PHE A 237 -12.80 -3.33 -7.21
CA PHE A 237 -13.02 -4.78 -7.34
C PHE A 237 -14.07 -5.32 -6.33
N TYR A 238 -14.09 -4.78 -5.12
CA TYR A 238 -15.06 -5.14 -4.06
C TYR A 238 -16.24 -4.15 -3.96
N GLU A 239 -16.61 -3.51 -5.07
CA GLU A 239 -17.87 -2.77 -5.21
C GLU A 239 -18.08 -1.62 -4.20
N GLY A 240 -16.99 -1.00 -3.74
CA GLY A 240 -16.99 0.26 -3.01
C GLY A 240 -16.38 0.20 -1.61
N HIS A 241 -16.26 -0.98 -1.01
CA HIS A 241 -15.56 -1.16 0.26
C HIS A 241 -14.63 -2.37 0.22
N ALA A 242 -13.38 -2.15 0.62
CA ALA A 242 -12.44 -3.22 0.88
C ALA A 242 -11.67 -2.90 2.15
N LYS A 243 -11.68 -3.81 3.11
CA LYS A 243 -11.07 -3.58 4.43
C LYS A 243 -9.59 -3.27 4.26
N THR A 244 -9.21 -2.05 4.66
CA THR A 244 -7.87 -1.50 4.51
C THR A 244 -7.45 -0.85 5.81
N ILE A 245 -6.32 -1.28 6.37
CA ILE A 245 -5.74 -0.75 7.60
C ILE A 245 -4.56 0.14 7.24
N LYS A 246 -4.72 1.44 7.44
CA LYS A 246 -3.64 2.44 7.46
C LYS A 246 -3.50 2.95 8.89
N PRO A 247 -2.52 2.46 9.66
CA PRO A 247 -2.42 2.80 11.07
C PRO A 247 -2.05 4.27 11.27
N ASP A 248 -2.59 4.86 12.33
CA ASP A 248 -2.10 6.14 12.84
C ASP A 248 -0.77 5.91 13.55
N LYS A 249 0.33 6.10 12.81
CA LYS A 249 1.68 5.88 13.32
C LYS A 249 2.06 6.81 14.47
N ARG A 250 1.45 8.00 14.58
CA ARG A 250 1.69 8.92 15.71
C ARG A 250 1.08 8.35 16.98
N LYS A 251 -0.18 7.89 16.86
CA LYS A 251 -0.86 7.21 17.96
C LYS A 251 -0.13 5.92 18.36
N LEU A 252 0.31 5.12 17.39
CA LEU A 252 1.10 3.91 17.67
C LEU A 252 2.41 4.24 18.41
N ALA A 253 3.16 5.26 17.99
CA ALA A 253 4.38 5.67 18.67
C ALA A 253 4.11 5.98 20.16
N GLN A 254 3.04 6.71 20.47
CA GLN A 254 2.65 7.00 21.85
C GLN A 254 2.17 5.78 22.63
N LEU A 255 1.53 4.81 21.97
CA LEU A 255 1.06 3.58 22.62
C LEU A 255 2.24 2.66 22.96
N PHE A 256 3.20 2.52 22.05
CA PHE A 256 4.39 1.69 22.26
C PHE A 256 5.37 2.30 23.28
N ASP A 257 5.39 3.62 23.43
CA ASP A 257 6.23 4.33 24.41
C ASP A 257 5.65 4.33 25.85
N LYS A 258 4.55 3.61 26.09
CA LYS A 258 3.90 3.48 27.41
C LYS A 258 4.08 2.06 27.95
N PRO A 259 5.22 1.72 28.59
CA PRO A 259 5.50 0.36 29.05
C PRO A 259 4.51 -0.14 30.13
N SER A 260 3.85 0.78 30.84
CA SER A 260 2.85 0.46 31.87
C SER A 260 1.41 0.34 31.34
N ILE A 261 1.19 0.48 30.03
CA ILE A 261 -0.16 0.37 29.47
C ILE A 261 -0.72 -1.05 29.68
N ARG A 262 -1.93 -1.15 30.23
CA ARG A 262 -2.61 -2.44 30.35
C ARG A 262 -2.99 -2.96 28.99
N TRP A 263 -2.86 -4.27 28.78
CA TRP A 263 -3.23 -4.92 27.52
C TRP A 263 -4.67 -4.61 27.06
N GLN A 264 -5.61 -4.55 28.00
CA GLN A 264 -7.02 -4.22 27.72
C GLN A 264 -7.19 -2.80 27.14
N ASP A 265 -6.43 -1.83 27.66
CA ASP A 265 -6.46 -0.45 27.17
C ASP A 265 -5.78 -0.32 25.81
N PHE A 266 -4.64 -0.99 25.64
CA PHE A 266 -3.94 -1.08 24.35
C PHE A 266 -4.84 -1.69 23.26
N LYS A 267 -5.49 -2.82 23.56
CA LYS A 267 -6.45 -3.48 22.66
C LYS A 267 -7.60 -2.55 22.28
N ARG A 268 -8.21 -1.88 23.26
CA ARG A 268 -9.30 -0.92 23.02
C ARG A 268 -8.87 0.18 22.04
N GLN A 269 -7.71 0.80 22.26
CA GLN A 269 -7.19 1.87 21.40
C GLN A 269 -6.93 1.41 19.96
N LEU A 270 -6.49 0.17 19.76
CA LEU A 270 -6.23 -0.42 18.44
C LEU A 270 -7.50 -0.90 17.75
N GLN A 271 -8.47 -1.44 18.49
CA GLN A 271 -9.79 -1.75 17.96
C GLN A 271 -10.52 -0.48 17.50
N ASP A 272 -10.39 0.62 18.25
CA ASP A 272 -10.91 1.92 17.81
C ASP A 272 -10.23 2.36 16.51
N MET A 273 -8.92 2.20 16.40
CA MET A 273 -8.16 2.51 15.17
C MET A 273 -8.62 1.65 13.98
N LEU A 274 -8.89 0.37 14.20
CA LEU A 274 -9.43 -0.53 13.18
C LEU A 274 -10.81 -0.08 12.71
N ARG A 275 -11.73 0.24 13.65
CA ARG A 275 -13.07 0.74 13.31
C ARG A 275 -13.03 2.04 12.48
N HIS A 276 -12.15 2.97 12.85
CA HIS A 276 -11.96 4.20 12.08
C HIS A 276 -11.44 3.94 10.65
N ASN A 277 -10.56 2.95 10.48
CA ASN A 277 -10.08 2.54 9.16
C ASN A 277 -11.19 1.94 8.30
N ASP A 278 -12.04 1.10 8.90
CA ASP A 278 -13.15 0.45 8.20
C ASP A 278 -14.18 1.47 7.69
N VAL A 279 -14.53 2.47 8.50
CA VAL A 279 -15.40 3.60 8.09
C VAL A 279 -14.81 4.37 6.91
N LYS A 280 -13.50 4.62 6.91
CA LYS A 280 -12.81 5.28 5.78
C LYS A 280 -12.74 4.40 4.53
N GLY A 281 -12.98 3.09 4.64
CA GLY A 281 -13.00 2.15 3.53
C GLY A 281 -14.03 2.51 2.46
N SER A 282 -15.15 3.13 2.85
CA SER A 282 -16.25 3.54 1.96
C SER A 282 -16.26 5.05 1.65
N GLU A 283 -15.16 5.77 1.88
CA GLU A 283 -15.12 7.22 1.66
C GLU A 283 -15.25 7.58 0.17
N LEU A 284 -16.16 8.49 -0.13
CA LEU A 284 -16.32 9.09 -1.47
C LEU A 284 -15.15 10.00 -1.82
N ARG A 285 -14.81 10.06 -3.10
CA ARG A 285 -13.76 10.93 -3.62
C ARG A 285 -14.13 12.40 -3.40
N LYS A 286 -13.24 13.12 -2.72
CA LYS A 286 -13.26 14.59 -2.66
C LYS A 286 -12.55 15.15 -3.90
N PRO A 287 -12.87 16.37 -4.37
CA PRO A 287 -12.27 16.93 -5.59
C PRO A 287 -10.73 16.93 -5.62
N SER A 288 -10.09 17.14 -4.46
CA SER A 288 -8.63 17.12 -4.29
C SER A 288 -8.01 15.72 -4.19
N ASN A 289 -8.83 14.69 -4.00
CA ASN A 289 -8.36 13.32 -3.83
C ASN A 289 -8.15 12.64 -5.18
N SER A 290 -7.17 11.75 -5.21
CA SER A 290 -6.87 10.95 -6.40
C SER A 290 -7.97 9.95 -6.71
N LEU A 291 -8.42 9.98 -7.96
CA LEU A 291 -9.31 8.99 -8.58
C LEU A 291 -8.81 7.56 -8.40
N TYR A 292 -7.49 7.36 -8.45
CA TYR A 292 -6.87 6.03 -8.40
C TYR A 292 -6.86 5.38 -7.00
N MET A 293 -7.16 6.15 -5.96
CA MET A 293 -7.29 5.64 -4.59
C MET A 293 -8.76 5.67 -4.13
N TYR A 294 -9.55 6.63 -4.62
CA TYR A 294 -10.97 6.80 -4.32
C TYR A 294 -11.76 6.74 -5.63
N PRO A 295 -12.14 5.55 -6.10
CA PRO A 295 -12.84 5.39 -7.38
C PRO A 295 -14.30 5.86 -7.36
N MET A 296 -14.96 5.85 -6.19
CA MET A 296 -16.36 6.24 -6.07
C MET A 296 -16.51 7.76 -5.84
N PRO A 297 -17.47 8.46 -6.49
CA PRO A 297 -18.48 7.92 -7.40
C PRO A 297 -18.06 7.91 -8.89
N ASP A 298 -16.93 8.53 -9.25
CA ASP A 298 -16.57 8.79 -10.65
C ASP A 298 -16.41 7.52 -11.51
N CYS A 299 -15.88 6.43 -10.94
CA CYS A 299 -15.61 5.16 -11.62
C CYS A 299 -16.63 4.07 -11.31
N MET A 300 -17.48 4.27 -10.32
CA MET A 300 -18.43 3.27 -9.83
C MET A 300 -19.52 3.91 -8.97
N CYS A 301 -20.73 3.36 -9.01
CA CYS A 301 -21.85 3.85 -8.21
C CYS A 301 -21.94 3.17 -6.84
N ARG A 302 -22.61 3.82 -5.88
CA ARG A 302 -22.94 3.22 -4.59
C ARG A 302 -24.14 2.30 -4.76
N LYS A 303 -24.09 1.07 -4.24
CA LYS A 303 -25.21 0.10 -4.36
C LYS A 303 -26.56 0.60 -3.79
N SER A 304 -26.57 1.61 -2.91
CA SER A 304 -27.81 2.24 -2.43
C SER A 304 -28.55 2.99 -3.55
N ASP A 305 -27.79 3.60 -4.46
CA ASP A 305 -28.32 4.52 -5.49
C ASP A 305 -28.90 3.71 -6.67
N ALA A 306 -28.38 2.51 -6.92
CA ALA A 306 -28.88 1.60 -7.95
C ALA A 306 -30.33 1.11 -7.70
N ARG A 307 -30.79 1.06 -6.44
CA ARG A 307 -32.19 0.70 -6.12
C ARG A 307 -33.17 1.85 -6.34
N ILE A 308 -32.69 3.09 -6.34
CA ILE A 308 -33.52 4.28 -6.55
C ILE A 308 -33.76 4.51 -8.05
N GLU A 309 -32.80 4.19 -8.91
CA GLU A 309 -32.99 4.28 -10.36
C GLU A 309 -33.97 3.23 -10.92
N TYR A 310 -33.96 1.99 -10.42
CA TYR A 310 -34.89 0.94 -10.83
C TYR A 310 -36.34 1.16 -10.35
N SER A 311 -36.54 1.89 -9.26
CA SER A 311 -37.88 2.21 -8.74
C SER A 311 -38.52 3.43 -9.42
N ASN A 312 -37.73 4.28 -10.08
CA ASN A 312 -38.23 5.41 -10.85
C ASN A 312 -38.57 5.06 -12.31
N THR A 313 -38.06 3.95 -12.85
CA THR A 313 -38.38 3.47 -14.21
C THR A 313 -39.65 2.61 -14.28
N THR A 314 -40.21 2.20 -13.14
CA THR A 314 -41.39 1.30 -13.08
C THR A 314 -42.71 2.02 -12.76
N LYS A 315 -42.74 3.36 -12.74
CA LYS A 315 -43.95 4.17 -12.42
C LYS A 315 -44.53 4.97 -13.59
N THR A 316 -44.19 4.63 -14.83
CA THR A 316 -44.83 5.21 -16.02
C THR A 316 -45.31 4.11 -16.95
N THR A 317 -46.49 3.58 -16.64
CA THR A 317 -47.45 2.96 -17.57
C THR A 317 -48.82 3.38 -17.11
#